data_AF-A0A2T7U3Z8-F1
#
_entry.id   AF-A0A2T7U3Z8-F1
#
_cell.length_a   1.000
_cell.length_b   1.000
_cell.length_c   1.000
_cell.angle_alpha   90.00
_cell.angle_beta   90.00
_cell.angle_gamma   90.00
#
_symmetry.space_group_name_H-M   'P 1'
#
loop_
_entity.id
_entity.type
_entity.pdbx_description
1 polymer ?
#
loop_
_entity_poly.entity_id
_entity_poly.type
_entity_poly.pdbx_seq_one_letter_code
_entity_poly.pdbx_strand_id
1 'polypeptide(L)'
;MEPLSDLHVPREWHEAAQRLESDDVRTVGVIGPTDSGKSTLARFLFESALQAGKTTALIDTDLGQKMIGPPACVTLSDAHGVALAFVGSTDPVLGWKLLLEGTHRLAARTDATIKVVNTSGLLSGPGRRLKAAKLQVIRPDLLIVLGDAPELEPIIGEHPDIPVLHLPSSPHARRKTDGERRAGRRQAFHRYFEDAAALSLDPALLLETPPAPPPDRRLLVGLRDELGNDLGLGLMSGARDNEAIEILTPVRQAAIQCIMPGSLALDDAYSETRLKTEGQGWPGATSLL
;
A
#
# COMPACT_ATOMS: atom_id res chain seq x y z
N MET A 1 10.96 -12.03 -2.83
CA MET A 1 10.04 -12.36 -1.71
C MET A 1 10.50 -13.72 -1.14
N GLU A 2 10.45 -13.96 0.19
CA GLU A 2 10.96 -15.22 0.81
C GLU A 2 10.20 -16.46 0.35
N PRO A 3 10.82 -17.60 -0.01
CA PRO A 3 10.12 -18.75 -0.60
C PRO A 3 8.93 -19.25 0.25
N LEU A 4 7.82 -19.63 -0.40
CA LEU A 4 6.61 -20.16 0.27
C LEU A 4 6.76 -21.60 0.80
N SER A 5 7.95 -22.21 0.72
CA SER A 5 8.18 -23.65 0.91
C SER A 5 7.84 -24.19 2.31
N ASP A 6 7.77 -23.32 3.33
CA ASP A 6 7.45 -23.71 4.71
C ASP A 6 6.05 -23.25 5.17
N LEU A 7 5.22 -22.76 4.25
CA LEU A 7 3.90 -22.25 4.58
C LEU A 7 2.87 -23.37 4.65
N HIS A 8 2.15 -23.49 5.78
CA HIS A 8 0.92 -24.26 5.83
C HIS A 8 -0.17 -23.57 4.99
N VAL A 9 -0.51 -24.16 3.86
CA VAL A 9 -1.55 -23.69 2.94
C VAL A 9 -2.79 -24.59 3.07
N PRO A 10 -3.94 -24.07 3.57
CA PRO A 10 -5.20 -24.83 3.62
C PRO A 10 -5.63 -25.36 2.25
N ARG A 11 -6.40 -26.45 2.25
CA ARG A 11 -6.94 -27.03 1.00
C ARG A 11 -7.83 -26.03 0.26
N GLU A 12 -8.61 -25.26 1.00
CA GLU A 12 -9.53 -24.25 0.49
C GLU A 12 -8.78 -23.14 -0.26
N TRP A 13 -7.53 -22.85 0.10
CA TRP A 13 -6.70 -21.89 -0.63
C TRP A 13 -6.27 -22.45 -1.99
N HIS A 14 -5.93 -23.73 -2.07
CA HIS A 14 -5.63 -24.39 -3.34
C HIS A 14 -6.86 -24.43 -4.25
N GLU A 15 -8.04 -24.74 -3.70
CA GLU A 15 -9.29 -24.72 -4.45
C GLU A 15 -9.62 -23.30 -4.95
N ALA A 16 -9.34 -22.26 -4.14
CA ALA A 16 -9.47 -20.88 -4.57
C ALA A 16 -8.50 -20.55 -5.73
N ALA A 17 -7.24 -20.97 -5.64
CA ALA A 17 -6.26 -20.76 -6.71
C ALA A 17 -6.67 -21.44 -8.02
N GLN A 18 -7.16 -22.68 -7.96
CA GLN A 18 -7.66 -23.42 -9.13
C GLN A 18 -8.83 -22.70 -9.81
N ARG A 19 -9.74 -22.09 -9.04
CA ARG A 19 -10.83 -21.28 -9.61
C ARG A 19 -10.32 -20.05 -10.39
N LEU A 20 -9.23 -19.44 -9.93
CA LEU A 20 -8.60 -18.33 -10.66
C LEU A 20 -7.99 -18.78 -12.00
N GLU A 21 -7.72 -20.06 -12.17
CA GLU A 21 -7.20 -20.62 -13.42
C GLU A 21 -8.32 -20.90 -14.44
N SER A 22 -9.49 -21.34 -13.96
CA SER A 22 -10.62 -21.84 -14.75
C SER A 22 -11.71 -20.83 -15.05
N ASP A 23 -11.90 -19.85 -14.17
CA ASP A 23 -13.03 -18.92 -14.25
C ASP A 23 -12.62 -17.63 -14.97
N ASP A 24 -13.59 -16.86 -15.49
CA ASP A 24 -13.39 -15.52 -16.09
C ASP A 24 -13.05 -14.43 -15.04
N VAL A 25 -12.47 -14.83 -13.90
CA VAL A 25 -12.08 -13.94 -12.80
C VAL A 25 -10.77 -13.25 -13.15
N ARG A 26 -10.82 -11.93 -13.35
CA ARG A 26 -9.63 -11.11 -13.69
C ARG A 26 -9.11 -10.32 -12.52
N THR A 27 -9.97 -9.91 -11.59
CA THR A 27 -9.59 -9.12 -10.42
C THR A 27 -10.12 -9.74 -9.14
N VAL A 28 -9.20 -10.07 -8.23
CA VAL A 28 -9.49 -10.70 -6.95
C VAL A 28 -9.17 -9.72 -5.82
N GLY A 29 -10.18 -9.32 -5.06
CA GLY A 29 -10.00 -8.53 -3.85
C GLY A 29 -9.83 -9.43 -2.63
N VAL A 30 -8.85 -9.16 -1.76
CA VAL A 30 -8.67 -9.90 -0.50
C VAL A 30 -8.96 -9.01 0.71
N ILE A 31 -9.96 -9.37 1.51
CA ILE A 31 -10.37 -8.64 2.73
C ILE A 31 -10.45 -9.57 3.94
N GLY A 32 -10.53 -8.99 5.14
CA GLY A 32 -10.43 -9.73 6.40
C GLY A 32 -9.77 -8.92 7.52
N PRO A 33 -9.95 -9.31 8.79
CA PRO A 33 -9.45 -8.57 9.94
C PRO A 33 -7.92 -8.58 9.99
N THR A 34 -7.36 -7.72 10.85
CA THR A 34 -5.90 -7.69 11.06
C THR A 34 -5.39 -9.07 11.51
N ASP A 35 -4.25 -9.49 10.95
CA ASP A 35 -3.60 -10.79 11.19
C ASP A 35 -4.37 -12.07 10.79
N SER A 36 -5.39 -11.98 9.91
CA SER A 36 -6.03 -13.19 9.36
C SER A 36 -5.20 -13.96 8.33
N GLY A 37 -4.05 -13.43 7.90
CA GLY A 37 -3.20 -14.04 6.88
C GLY A 37 -3.42 -13.53 5.44
N LYS A 38 -4.12 -12.40 5.26
CA LYS A 38 -4.45 -11.84 3.92
C LYS A 38 -3.23 -11.67 3.02
N SER A 39 -2.16 -11.07 3.53
CA SER A 39 -0.94 -10.86 2.75
C SER A 39 -0.32 -12.19 2.31
N THR A 40 -0.38 -13.20 3.17
CA THR A 40 0.09 -14.55 2.85
C THR A 40 -0.79 -15.21 1.80
N LEU A 41 -2.12 -15.11 1.91
CA LEU A 41 -3.05 -15.61 0.91
C LEU A 41 -2.88 -14.90 -0.44
N ALA A 42 -2.84 -13.56 -0.45
CA ALA A 42 -2.66 -12.77 -1.67
C ALA A 42 -1.36 -13.14 -2.39
N ARG A 43 -0.30 -13.38 -1.61
CA ARG A 43 0.98 -13.87 -2.13
C ARG A 43 0.85 -15.27 -2.74
N PHE A 44 0.21 -16.19 -2.03
CA PHE A 44 -0.02 -17.55 -2.50
C PHE A 44 -0.78 -17.55 -3.83
N LEU A 45 -1.91 -16.83 -3.92
CA LEU A 45 -2.70 -16.70 -5.15
C LEU A 45 -1.89 -16.10 -6.30
N PHE A 46 -1.08 -15.06 -6.01
CA PHE A 46 -0.20 -14.46 -7.00
C PHE A 46 0.84 -15.45 -7.54
N GLU A 47 1.52 -16.19 -6.67
CA GLU A 47 2.53 -17.17 -7.08
C GLU A 47 1.91 -18.37 -7.80
N SER A 48 0.75 -18.87 -7.35
CA SER A 48 0.02 -19.96 -8.03
C SER A 48 -0.42 -19.57 -9.44
N ALA A 49 -0.96 -18.37 -9.63
CA ALA A 49 -1.36 -17.90 -10.96
C ALA A 49 -0.15 -17.76 -11.91
N LEU A 50 0.99 -17.28 -11.41
CA LEU A 50 2.24 -17.25 -12.18
C LEU A 50 2.72 -18.67 -12.55
N GLN A 51 2.65 -19.63 -11.62
CA GLN A 51 3.02 -21.03 -11.87
C GLN A 51 2.10 -21.71 -12.89
N ALA A 52 0.83 -21.31 -12.94
CA ALA A 52 -0.12 -21.72 -13.96
C ALA A 52 0.07 -21.02 -15.32
N GLY A 53 1.12 -20.20 -15.47
CA GLY A 53 1.46 -19.51 -16.72
C GLY A 53 0.59 -18.28 -17.01
N LYS A 54 -0.16 -17.76 -16.04
CA LYS A 54 -0.99 -16.56 -16.21
C LYS A 54 -0.15 -15.30 -16.01
N THR A 55 -0.40 -14.27 -16.82
CA THR A 55 0.15 -12.93 -16.54
C THR A 55 -0.58 -12.37 -15.32
N THR A 56 0.18 -12.11 -14.26
CA THR A 56 -0.42 -11.81 -12.95
C THR A 56 0.20 -10.54 -12.37
N ALA A 57 -0.64 -9.70 -11.78
CA ALA A 57 -0.26 -8.52 -11.04
C ALA A 57 -0.67 -8.64 -9.57
N LEU A 58 0.21 -8.22 -8.66
CA LEU A 58 -0.09 -8.07 -7.24
C LEU A 58 -0.17 -6.58 -6.89
N ILE A 59 -1.31 -6.14 -6.39
CA ILE A 59 -1.54 -4.76 -5.95
C ILE A 59 -1.68 -4.77 -4.43
N ASP A 60 -0.72 -4.17 -3.72
CA ASP A 60 -0.72 -4.09 -2.27
C ASP A 60 -1.14 -2.70 -1.79
N THR A 61 -2.35 -2.63 -1.23
CA THR A 61 -2.98 -1.40 -0.74
C THR A 61 -2.91 -1.23 0.78
N ASP A 62 -2.21 -2.12 1.49
CA ASP A 62 -1.84 -1.87 2.89
C ASP A 62 -0.67 -0.87 2.89
N LEU A 63 -0.82 0.27 3.58
CA LEU A 63 0.21 1.31 3.62
C LEU A 63 1.25 1.07 4.71
N GLY A 64 0.90 0.29 5.72
CA GLY A 64 1.77 0.02 6.85
C GLY A 64 2.53 -1.29 6.66
N GLN A 65 1.83 -2.39 6.41
CA GLN A 65 2.42 -3.72 6.37
C GLN A 65 2.57 -4.20 4.95
N LYS A 66 3.66 -3.79 4.32
CA LYS A 66 3.94 -4.07 2.91
C LYS A 66 4.35 -5.51 2.67
N MET A 67 3.82 -6.06 1.58
CA MET A 67 4.34 -7.26 0.92
C MET A 67 5.48 -6.91 -0.04
N ILE A 68 5.31 -5.81 -0.78
CA ILE A 68 6.23 -5.35 -1.82
C ILE A 68 6.37 -3.83 -1.75
N GLY A 69 7.60 -3.35 -1.95
CA GLY A 69 7.94 -1.94 -1.94
C GLY A 69 7.89 -1.29 -0.54
N PRO A 70 8.05 0.04 -0.47
CA PRO A 70 8.16 0.74 0.80
C PRO A 70 6.80 1.01 1.46
N PRO A 71 6.77 1.22 2.79
CA PRO A 71 5.59 1.73 3.47
C PRO A 71 5.15 3.10 2.94
N ALA A 72 3.94 3.53 3.32
CA ALA A 72 3.31 4.77 2.88
C ALA A 72 3.03 4.86 1.37
N CYS A 73 2.97 3.70 0.69
CA CYS A 73 2.65 3.59 -0.74
C CYS A 73 1.61 2.50 -1.01
N VAL A 74 0.80 2.72 -2.05
CA VAL A 74 0.21 1.59 -2.79
C VAL A 74 1.27 1.08 -3.75
N THR A 75 1.40 -0.23 -3.90
CA THR A 75 2.42 -0.83 -4.76
C THR A 75 1.79 -1.84 -5.72
N LEU A 76 2.34 -1.90 -6.93
CA LEU A 76 2.01 -2.88 -7.96
C LEU A 76 3.29 -3.65 -8.28
N SER A 77 3.18 -4.96 -8.40
CA SER A 77 4.24 -5.82 -8.95
C SER A 77 3.64 -6.67 -10.06
N ASP A 78 4.25 -6.63 -11.24
CA ASP A 78 3.88 -7.45 -12.40
C ASP A 78 5.13 -7.80 -13.23
N ALA A 79 4.94 -8.26 -14.47
CA ALA A 79 6.02 -8.62 -15.39
C ALA A 79 6.95 -7.45 -15.76
N HIS A 80 6.51 -6.20 -15.57
CA HIS A 80 7.28 -4.99 -15.85
C HIS A 80 8.05 -4.48 -14.62
N GLY A 81 7.97 -5.19 -13.49
CA GLY A 81 8.66 -4.85 -12.26
C GLY A 81 7.72 -4.24 -11.22
N VAL A 82 8.28 -3.36 -10.37
CA VAL A 82 7.56 -2.73 -9.27
C VAL A 82 7.24 -1.28 -9.60
N ALA A 83 5.97 -0.92 -9.40
CA ALA A 83 5.47 0.44 -9.46
C ALA A 83 4.88 0.85 -8.11
N LEU A 84 4.85 2.15 -7.83
CA LEU A 84 4.28 2.67 -6.60
C LEU A 84 3.43 3.91 -6.84
N ALA A 85 2.58 4.20 -5.86
CA ALA A 85 1.83 5.43 -5.73
C ALA A 85 2.03 5.96 -4.32
N PHE A 86 2.63 7.15 -4.21
CA PHE A 86 2.95 7.73 -2.92
C PHE A 86 1.69 8.23 -2.22
N VAL A 87 1.49 7.79 -0.98
CA VAL A 87 0.40 8.25 -0.11
C VAL A 87 0.92 9.13 1.03
N GLY A 88 2.18 8.96 1.44
CA GLY A 88 2.83 9.79 2.44
C GLY A 88 2.41 9.55 3.89
N SER A 89 1.57 8.55 4.13
CA SER A 89 1.15 8.11 5.46
C SER A 89 1.05 6.59 5.53
N THR A 90 1.37 6.02 6.69
CA THR A 90 1.07 4.62 7.03
C THR A 90 -0.35 4.46 7.59
N ASP A 91 -1.05 5.57 7.80
CA ASP A 91 -2.45 5.61 8.21
C ASP A 91 -3.37 5.70 6.98
N PRO A 92 -4.16 4.65 6.70
CA PRO A 92 -5.00 4.62 5.51
C PRO A 92 -6.17 5.62 5.60
N VAL A 93 -6.54 6.07 6.80
CA VAL A 93 -7.61 7.06 7.00
C VAL A 93 -7.11 8.47 6.70
N LEU A 94 -5.89 8.81 7.13
CA LEU A 94 -5.29 10.11 6.80
C LEU A 94 -4.91 10.19 5.32
N GLY A 95 -4.43 9.08 4.75
CA GLY A 95 -4.07 8.97 3.34
C GLY A 95 -5.24 8.70 2.40
N TRP A 96 -6.51 8.81 2.84
CA TRP A 96 -7.68 8.27 2.14
C TRP A 96 -7.72 8.58 0.65
N LYS A 97 -7.65 9.87 0.28
CA LYS A 97 -7.80 10.32 -1.10
C LYS A 97 -6.68 9.75 -1.98
N LEU A 98 -5.43 9.97 -1.59
CA LEU A 98 -4.25 9.49 -2.31
C LEU A 98 -4.18 7.96 -2.38
N LEU A 99 -4.66 7.26 -1.33
CA LEU A 99 -4.77 5.81 -1.31
C LEU A 99 -5.74 5.31 -2.39
N LEU A 100 -6.93 5.90 -2.49
CA LEU A 100 -7.92 5.52 -3.51
C LEU A 100 -7.44 5.85 -4.93
N GLU A 101 -6.90 7.07 -5.13
CA GLU A 101 -6.35 7.50 -6.43
C GLU A 101 -5.17 6.63 -6.86
N GLY A 102 -4.23 6.35 -5.96
CA GLY A 102 -3.09 5.47 -6.21
C GLY A 102 -3.50 4.03 -6.51
N THR A 103 -4.51 3.51 -5.80
CA THR A 103 -5.08 2.18 -6.07
C THR A 103 -5.69 2.12 -7.47
N HIS A 104 -6.52 3.12 -7.83
CA HIS A 104 -7.13 3.20 -9.15
C HIS A 104 -6.09 3.24 -10.27
N ARG A 105 -5.12 4.17 -10.15
CA ARG A 105 -4.09 4.40 -11.15
C ARG A 105 -3.22 3.16 -11.37
N LEU A 106 -2.77 2.51 -10.30
CA LEU A 106 -1.95 1.29 -10.43
C LEU A 106 -2.76 0.10 -10.95
N ALA A 107 -4.03 -0.05 -10.55
CA ALA A 107 -4.89 -1.10 -11.10
C ALA A 107 -5.15 -0.92 -12.60
N ALA A 108 -5.26 0.33 -13.07
CA ALA A 108 -5.44 0.65 -14.49
C ALA A 108 -4.14 0.53 -15.30
N ARG A 109 -2.96 0.63 -14.67
CA ARG A 109 -1.66 0.61 -15.34
C ARG A 109 -1.28 -0.76 -15.92
N THR A 110 -1.74 -1.84 -15.30
CA THR A 110 -1.37 -3.21 -15.67
C THR A 110 -2.44 -3.88 -16.52
N ASP A 111 -2.01 -4.59 -17.56
CA ASP A 111 -2.83 -5.41 -18.47
C ASP A 111 -2.81 -6.90 -18.09
N ALA A 112 -2.22 -7.25 -16.94
CA ALA A 112 -2.16 -8.61 -16.43
C ALA A 112 -3.56 -9.26 -16.43
N THR A 113 -3.61 -10.51 -16.89
CA THR A 113 -4.84 -11.31 -16.96
C THR A 113 -5.49 -11.51 -15.60
N ILE A 114 -4.68 -11.61 -14.53
CA ILE A 114 -5.15 -11.76 -13.15
C ILE A 114 -4.52 -10.67 -12.27
N LYS A 115 -5.35 -9.97 -11.50
CA LYS A 115 -4.95 -8.94 -10.54
C LYS A 115 -5.35 -9.39 -9.14
N VAL A 116 -4.38 -9.64 -8.28
CA VAL A 116 -4.61 -9.95 -6.87
C VAL A 116 -4.42 -8.69 -6.05
N VAL A 117 -5.47 -8.24 -5.34
CA VAL A 117 -5.44 -6.98 -4.60
C VAL A 117 -5.48 -7.23 -3.09
N ASN A 118 -4.33 -7.06 -2.43
CA ASN A 118 -4.23 -7.13 -0.98
C ASN A 118 -4.72 -5.83 -0.32
N THR A 119 -5.42 -5.97 0.81
CA THR A 119 -5.95 -4.83 1.56
C THR A 119 -5.57 -4.87 3.05
N SER A 120 -5.60 -3.70 3.69
CA SER A 120 -5.33 -3.57 5.13
C SER A 120 -6.41 -4.20 6.01
N GLY A 121 -6.07 -4.51 7.27
CA GLY A 121 -7.01 -5.13 8.23
C GLY A 121 -7.93 -4.18 9.00
N LEU A 122 -8.01 -2.90 8.62
CA LEU A 122 -8.86 -1.90 9.29
C LEU A 122 -10.30 -2.02 8.78
N LEU A 123 -11.18 -2.62 9.59
CA LEU A 123 -12.58 -2.87 9.24
C LEU A 123 -13.58 -1.99 10.02
N SER A 124 -13.21 -1.52 11.20
CA SER A 124 -14.10 -0.77 12.08
C SER A 124 -13.98 0.76 11.91
N GLY A 125 -15.00 1.49 12.37
CA GLY A 125 -15.04 2.95 12.34
C GLY A 125 -14.87 3.53 10.91
N PRO A 126 -13.97 4.51 10.70
CA PRO A 126 -13.59 4.99 9.38
C PRO A 126 -13.17 3.89 8.38
N GLY A 127 -12.59 2.80 8.88
CA GLY A 127 -12.10 1.69 8.06
C GLY A 127 -13.18 1.02 7.23
N ARG A 128 -14.40 0.91 7.76
CA ARG A 128 -15.55 0.33 7.05
C ARG A 128 -15.82 1.07 5.75
N ARG A 129 -16.01 2.40 5.85
CA ARG A 129 -16.27 3.26 4.70
C ARG A 129 -15.09 3.28 3.73
N LEU A 130 -13.85 3.24 4.24
CA LEU A 130 -12.66 3.19 3.40
C LEU A 130 -12.60 1.88 2.61
N LYS A 131 -12.96 0.77 3.25
CA LYS A 131 -12.98 -0.54 2.60
C LYS A 131 -14.00 -0.57 1.47
N ALA A 132 -15.22 -0.09 1.73
CA ALA A 132 -16.26 0.01 0.72
C ALA A 132 -15.82 0.88 -0.47
N ALA A 133 -15.31 2.10 -0.21
CA ALA A 133 -14.80 2.98 -1.27
C ALA A 133 -13.65 2.33 -2.06
N LYS A 134 -12.78 1.57 -1.39
CA LYS A 134 -11.70 0.83 -2.05
C LYS A 134 -12.26 -0.28 -2.95
N LEU A 135 -13.30 -1.00 -2.55
CA LEU A 135 -13.95 -2.00 -3.40
C LEU A 135 -14.64 -1.38 -4.62
N GLN A 136 -15.21 -0.17 -4.48
CA GLN A 136 -15.75 0.58 -5.63
C GLN A 136 -14.67 0.98 -6.65
N VAL A 137 -13.45 1.27 -6.17
CA VAL A 137 -12.29 1.58 -7.03
C VAL A 137 -11.71 0.33 -7.68
N ILE A 138 -11.57 -0.75 -6.92
CA ILE A 138 -10.97 -2.01 -7.40
C ILE A 138 -11.91 -2.73 -8.37
N ARG A 139 -13.23 -2.71 -8.08
CA ARG A 139 -14.26 -3.51 -8.79
C ARG A 139 -13.84 -4.96 -9.01
N PRO A 140 -13.59 -5.73 -7.93
CA PRO A 140 -13.18 -7.11 -8.08
C PRO A 140 -14.30 -7.98 -8.67
N ASP A 141 -13.93 -8.94 -9.52
CA ASP A 141 -14.83 -9.98 -10.03
C ASP A 141 -15.09 -11.05 -8.98
N LEU A 142 -14.17 -11.18 -8.00
CA LEU A 142 -14.28 -12.08 -6.87
C LEU A 142 -13.73 -11.40 -5.61
N LEU A 143 -14.50 -11.38 -4.54
CA LEU A 143 -14.07 -10.95 -3.23
C LEU A 143 -13.77 -12.16 -2.34
N ILE A 144 -12.51 -12.34 -1.99
CA ILE A 144 -12.10 -13.35 -1.01
C ILE A 144 -12.11 -12.74 0.37
N VAL A 145 -12.88 -13.35 1.26
CA VAL A 145 -13.06 -12.96 2.65
C VAL A 145 -12.32 -13.96 3.53
N LEU A 146 -11.25 -13.51 4.17
CA LEU A 146 -10.39 -14.36 4.98
C LEU A 146 -10.59 -14.11 6.47
N GLY A 147 -11.07 -15.14 7.17
CA GLY A 147 -11.39 -15.10 8.59
C GLY A 147 -12.85 -14.73 8.87
N ASP A 148 -13.19 -14.75 10.15
CA ASP A 148 -14.55 -14.52 10.64
C ASP A 148 -14.54 -13.28 11.55
N ALA A 149 -15.18 -12.20 11.10
CA ALA A 149 -15.26 -10.95 11.82
C ALA A 149 -16.56 -10.21 11.45
N PRO A 150 -17.39 -9.82 12.44
CA PRO A 150 -18.72 -9.24 12.23
C PRO A 150 -18.71 -7.89 11.50
N GLU A 151 -17.54 -7.25 11.40
CA GLU A 151 -17.37 -6.01 10.64
C GLU A 151 -17.30 -6.23 9.12
N LEU A 152 -17.18 -7.48 8.65
CA LEU A 152 -17.09 -7.80 7.22
C LEU A 152 -18.46 -7.79 6.54
N GLU A 153 -19.49 -8.29 7.21
CA GLU A 153 -20.87 -8.39 6.73
C GLU A 153 -21.40 -7.05 6.23
N PRO A 154 -21.30 -5.93 6.97
CA PRO A 154 -21.80 -4.67 6.46
C PRO A 154 -20.93 -4.05 5.36
N ILE A 155 -19.69 -4.54 5.14
CA ILE A 155 -18.85 -4.16 3.99
C ILE A 155 -19.27 -4.96 2.76
N ILE A 156 -19.48 -6.27 2.93
CA ILE A 156 -19.94 -7.18 1.88
C ILE A 156 -21.34 -6.78 1.41
N GLY A 157 -22.24 -6.45 2.35
CA GLY A 157 -23.61 -6.05 2.05
C GLY A 157 -23.75 -4.73 1.27
N GLU A 158 -22.71 -3.88 1.24
CA GLU A 158 -22.67 -2.69 0.37
C GLU A 158 -22.30 -3.03 -1.09
N HIS A 159 -21.88 -4.27 -1.36
CA HIS A 159 -21.46 -4.76 -2.67
C HIS A 159 -22.12 -6.11 -3.02
N PRO A 160 -23.46 -6.19 -3.06
CA PRO A 160 -24.17 -7.46 -3.26
C PRO A 160 -23.90 -8.12 -4.62
N ASP A 161 -23.45 -7.33 -5.62
CA ASP A 161 -23.18 -7.82 -6.97
C ASP A 161 -21.82 -8.51 -7.11
N ILE A 162 -20.94 -8.41 -6.09
CA ILE A 162 -19.63 -9.03 -6.12
C ILE A 162 -19.72 -10.45 -5.55
N PRO A 163 -19.38 -11.49 -6.32
CA PRO A 163 -19.27 -12.85 -5.80
C PRO A 163 -18.30 -12.91 -4.62
N VAL A 164 -18.70 -13.60 -3.54
CA VAL A 164 -17.89 -13.74 -2.32
C VAL A 164 -17.47 -15.17 -2.10
N LEU A 165 -16.18 -15.37 -1.82
CA LEU A 165 -15.62 -16.64 -1.37
C LEU A 165 -15.06 -16.49 0.05
N HIS A 166 -15.68 -17.17 1.00
CA HIS A 166 -15.19 -17.24 2.38
C HIS A 166 -14.11 -18.31 2.50
N LEU A 167 -12.95 -17.94 3.03
CA LEU A 167 -11.85 -18.85 3.31
C LEU A 167 -11.50 -18.82 4.81
N PRO A 168 -11.13 -19.98 5.39
CA PRO A 168 -10.63 -20.01 6.76
C PRO A 168 -9.25 -19.32 6.84
N SER A 169 -9.02 -18.62 7.94
CA SER A 169 -7.67 -18.20 8.32
C SER A 169 -6.79 -19.43 8.53
N SER A 170 -5.49 -19.32 8.21
CA SER A 170 -4.56 -20.40 8.54
C SER A 170 -4.50 -20.60 10.06
N PRO A 171 -4.49 -21.85 10.58
CA PRO A 171 -4.33 -22.11 12.02
C PRO A 171 -2.98 -21.61 12.56
N HIS A 172 -2.01 -21.34 11.70
CA HIS A 172 -0.70 -20.77 12.03
C HIS A 172 -0.66 -19.24 11.93
N ALA A 173 -1.78 -18.58 11.63
CA ALA A 173 -1.85 -17.13 11.56
C ALA A 173 -1.62 -16.53 12.96
N ARG A 174 -0.45 -15.90 13.15
CA ARG A 174 -0.08 -15.28 14.43
C ARG A 174 -0.43 -13.80 14.43
N ARG A 175 -1.03 -13.35 15.53
CA ARG A 175 -1.24 -11.92 15.78
C ARG A 175 0.10 -11.21 16.00
N LYS A 176 0.38 -10.17 15.20
CA LYS A 176 1.54 -9.30 15.41
C LYS A 176 1.19 -8.22 16.42
N THR A 177 2.10 -7.99 17.36
CA THR A 177 2.05 -6.85 18.29
C THR A 177 2.32 -5.54 17.56
N ASP A 178 1.92 -4.41 18.15
CA ASP A 178 2.23 -3.09 17.59
C ASP A 178 3.74 -2.83 17.50
N GLY A 179 4.51 -3.39 18.44
CA GLY A 179 5.97 -3.36 18.41
C GLY A 179 6.54 -4.07 17.19
N GLU A 180 6.06 -5.27 16.89
CA GLU A 180 6.47 -6.05 15.71
C GLU A 180 6.07 -5.36 14.40
N ARG A 181 4.89 -4.73 14.36
CA ARG A 181 4.47 -3.94 13.18
C ARG A 181 5.39 -2.73 12.97
N ARG A 182 5.71 -2.00 14.04
CA ARG A 182 6.65 -0.85 13.97
C ARG A 182 8.04 -1.31 13.53
N ALA A 183 8.53 -2.42 14.07
CA ALA A 183 9.82 -2.99 13.69
C ALA A 183 9.83 -3.41 12.21
N GLY A 184 8.78 -4.07 11.73
CA GLY A 184 8.64 -4.46 10.33
C GLY A 184 8.62 -3.24 9.38
N ARG A 185 7.96 -2.15 9.77
CA ARG A 185 7.96 -0.91 8.98
C ARG A 185 9.33 -0.24 8.95
N ARG A 186 10.00 -0.16 10.10
CA ARG A 186 11.39 0.30 10.20
C ARG A 186 12.29 -0.47 9.23
N GLN A 187 12.22 -1.79 9.26
CA GLN A 187 13.02 -2.65 8.39
C GLN A 187 12.67 -2.45 6.91
N ALA A 188 11.39 -2.25 6.59
CA ALA A 188 10.97 -1.97 5.22
C ALA A 188 11.50 -0.63 4.71
N PHE A 189 11.48 0.43 5.53
CA PHE A 189 12.12 1.70 5.19
C PHE A 189 13.64 1.57 5.06
N HIS A 190 14.30 0.90 6.01
CA HIS A 190 15.73 0.66 5.95
C HIS A 190 16.14 -0.02 4.64
N ARG A 191 15.46 -1.11 4.25
CA ARG A 191 15.72 -1.80 2.96
C ARG A 191 15.49 -0.89 1.75
N TYR A 192 14.48 -0.02 1.81
CA TYR A 192 14.20 0.89 0.70
C TYR A 192 15.29 1.96 0.53
N PHE A 193 15.84 2.46 1.62
CA PHE A 193 16.86 3.53 1.63
C PHE A 193 18.30 3.02 1.73
N GLU A 194 18.54 1.70 1.65
CA GLU A 194 19.86 1.09 1.81
C GLU A 194 20.88 1.65 0.80
N ASP A 195 20.48 1.81 -0.46
CA ASP A 195 21.32 2.34 -1.55
C ASP A 195 21.04 3.83 -1.85
N ALA A 196 20.48 4.57 -0.88
CA ALA A 196 20.12 5.97 -1.10
C ALA A 196 21.34 6.90 -1.13
N ALA A 197 21.32 7.87 -2.03
CA ALA A 197 22.32 8.93 -2.12
C ALA A 197 21.73 10.28 -1.71
N ALA A 198 22.57 11.15 -1.14
CA ALA A 198 22.21 12.52 -0.86
C ALA A 198 22.25 13.34 -2.16
N LEU A 199 21.14 14.00 -2.48
CA LEU A 199 20.97 14.87 -3.62
C LEU A 199 20.64 16.28 -3.15
N SER A 200 21.15 17.27 -3.88
CA SER A 200 20.79 18.67 -3.73
C SER A 200 19.87 19.06 -4.89
N LEU A 201 18.62 19.39 -4.57
CA LEU A 201 17.57 19.65 -5.55
C LEU A 201 17.09 21.10 -5.48
N ASP A 202 16.59 21.61 -6.61
CA ASP A 202 16.01 22.94 -6.70
C ASP A 202 14.75 23.04 -5.82
N PRO A 203 14.63 24.04 -4.93
CA PRO A 203 13.43 24.27 -4.13
C PRO A 203 12.15 24.45 -4.95
N ALA A 204 12.25 24.89 -6.21
CA ALA A 204 11.12 25.03 -7.11
C ALA A 204 10.40 23.70 -7.44
N LEU A 205 11.04 22.55 -7.18
CA LEU A 205 10.43 21.23 -7.37
C LEU A 205 9.40 20.88 -6.27
N LEU A 206 9.36 21.65 -5.18
CA LEU A 206 8.44 21.45 -4.06
C LEU A 206 7.10 22.16 -4.31
N LEU A 207 6.03 21.40 -4.52
CA LEU A 207 4.72 21.98 -4.90
C LEU A 207 3.97 22.65 -3.75
N GLU A 208 4.21 22.21 -2.51
CA GLU A 208 3.50 22.67 -1.32
C GLU A 208 4.47 22.83 -0.17
N THR A 209 4.24 23.84 0.69
CA THR A 209 5.06 24.03 1.89
C THR A 209 4.81 22.89 2.89
N PRO A 210 5.83 22.07 3.20
CA PRO A 210 5.68 20.93 4.09
C PRO A 210 5.64 21.37 5.56
N PRO A 211 5.07 20.54 6.45
CA PRO A 211 5.28 20.72 7.88
C PRO A 211 6.78 20.56 8.21
N ALA A 212 7.30 21.43 9.07
CA ALA A 212 8.68 21.32 9.54
C ALA A 212 8.85 20.02 10.37
N PRO A 213 9.73 19.09 9.97
CA PRO A 213 10.04 17.94 10.79
C PRO A 213 10.85 18.36 12.03
N PRO A 214 10.84 17.58 13.12
CA PRO A 214 11.79 17.74 14.22
C PRO A 214 13.25 17.72 13.72
N PRO A 215 14.19 18.43 14.39
CA PRO A 215 15.58 18.55 13.91
C PRO A 215 16.33 17.22 13.75
N ASP A 216 15.96 16.21 14.53
CA ASP A 216 16.52 14.84 14.50
C ASP A 216 15.83 13.93 13.46
N ARG A 217 14.98 14.51 12.61
CA ARG A 217 14.14 13.75 11.67
C ARG A 217 14.11 14.38 10.29
N ARG A 218 13.90 13.52 9.30
CA ARG A 218 13.72 13.90 7.90
C ARG A 218 12.31 13.59 7.44
N LEU A 219 11.69 14.51 6.72
CA LEU A 219 10.35 14.36 6.17
C LEU A 219 10.36 13.30 5.06
N LEU A 220 9.41 12.38 5.11
CA LEU A 220 9.16 11.46 4.01
C LEU A 220 8.45 12.20 2.87
N VAL A 221 9.04 12.18 1.69
CA VAL A 221 8.50 12.80 0.48
C VAL A 221 8.39 11.79 -0.65
N GLY A 222 7.43 12.00 -1.55
CA GLY A 222 7.33 11.30 -2.84
C GLY A 222 8.06 12.09 -3.91
N LEU A 223 8.69 11.39 -4.85
CA LEU A 223 9.43 11.97 -5.97
C LEU A 223 8.75 11.54 -7.27
N ARG A 224 8.46 12.51 -8.15
CA ARG A 224 7.73 12.27 -9.40
C ARG A 224 8.48 12.74 -10.63
N ASP A 225 8.18 12.13 -11.77
CA ASP A 225 8.61 12.60 -13.09
C ASP A 225 7.71 13.73 -13.62
N GLU A 226 8.02 14.23 -14.82
CA GLU A 226 7.26 15.29 -15.52
C GLU A 226 5.82 14.88 -15.86
N LEU A 227 5.55 13.57 -15.96
CA LEU A 227 4.24 13.02 -16.26
C LEU A 227 3.41 12.79 -14.98
N GLY A 228 3.97 13.07 -13.80
CA GLY A 228 3.36 12.87 -12.50
C GLY A 228 3.37 11.42 -12.01
N ASN A 229 4.16 10.54 -12.62
CA ASN A 229 4.36 9.18 -12.10
C ASN A 229 5.25 9.21 -10.86
N ASP A 230 4.87 8.47 -9.82
CA ASP A 230 5.71 8.33 -8.63
C ASP A 230 6.90 7.40 -8.94
N LEU A 231 8.10 7.97 -8.86
CA LEU A 231 9.38 7.29 -9.10
C LEU A 231 9.89 6.59 -7.84
N GLY A 232 9.58 7.15 -6.68
CA GLY A 232 10.09 6.68 -5.39
C GLY A 232 9.87 7.65 -4.26
N LEU A 233 10.51 7.35 -3.14
CA LEU A 233 10.53 8.15 -1.92
C LEU A 233 11.88 8.83 -1.73
N GLY A 234 11.85 9.93 -0.99
CA GLY A 234 13.02 10.62 -0.45
C GLY A 234 12.84 10.95 1.04
N LEU A 235 13.96 11.15 1.73
CA LEU A 235 14.00 11.75 3.06
C LEU A 235 14.58 13.14 2.95
N MET A 236 13.72 14.14 3.15
CA MET A 236 14.03 15.55 3.02
C MET A 236 14.36 16.15 4.38
N SER A 237 15.52 16.81 4.48
CA SER A 237 15.86 17.62 5.66
C SER A 237 14.93 18.84 5.76
N GLY A 238 14.83 19.47 6.94
CA GLY A 238 14.05 20.71 7.07
C GLY A 238 14.54 21.76 6.06
N ALA A 239 13.66 22.21 5.17
CA ALA A 239 13.96 23.25 4.19
C ALA A 239 14.17 24.59 4.92
N ARG A 240 15.26 25.28 4.59
CA ARG A 240 15.48 26.70 4.95
C ARG A 240 15.19 27.55 3.72
N ASP A 241 14.71 28.78 3.94
CA ASP A 241 14.38 29.68 2.85
C ASP A 241 15.57 29.90 1.91
N ASN A 242 15.34 29.78 0.60
CA ASN A 242 16.32 29.98 -0.48
C ASN A 242 17.55 29.06 -0.46
N GLU A 243 17.53 27.97 0.32
CA GLU A 243 18.57 26.92 0.27
C GLU A 243 18.10 25.73 -0.55
N ALA A 244 19.03 25.08 -1.27
CA ALA A 244 18.73 23.87 -2.01
C ALA A 244 18.19 22.77 -1.08
N ILE A 245 17.24 21.97 -1.58
CA ILE A 245 16.61 20.92 -0.80
C ILE A 245 17.54 19.70 -0.80
N GLU A 246 18.00 19.29 0.38
CA GLU A 246 18.72 18.04 0.56
C GLU A 246 17.76 16.86 0.71
N ILE A 247 17.88 15.87 -0.19
CA ILE A 247 17.08 14.65 -0.17
C ILE A 247 17.99 13.42 -0.21
N LEU A 248 17.79 12.51 0.74
CA LEU A 248 18.34 11.15 0.69
C LEU A 248 17.35 10.25 -0.08
N THR A 249 17.75 9.70 -1.23
CA THR A 249 16.86 8.87 -2.05
C THR A 249 17.62 7.86 -2.93
N PRO A 250 17.05 6.68 -3.22
CA PRO A 250 17.57 5.79 -4.27
C PRO A 250 17.16 6.23 -5.69
N VAL A 251 16.32 7.27 -5.85
CA VAL A 251 15.86 7.76 -7.15
C VAL A 251 16.94 8.58 -7.84
N ARG A 252 17.17 8.35 -9.14
CA ARG A 252 18.13 9.12 -9.94
C ARG A 252 17.68 10.57 -10.09
N GLN A 253 18.54 11.52 -9.73
CA GLN A 253 18.26 12.97 -9.78
C GLN A 253 17.63 13.44 -11.10
N ALA A 254 18.18 13.02 -12.24
CA ALA A 254 17.75 13.48 -13.56
C ALA A 254 16.27 13.15 -13.89
N ALA A 255 15.65 12.20 -13.20
CA ALA A 255 14.26 11.84 -13.40
C ALA A 255 13.29 12.66 -12.54
N ILE A 256 13.78 13.33 -11.50
CA ILE A 256 12.94 14.02 -10.52
C ILE A 256 12.53 15.38 -11.06
N GLN A 257 11.22 15.61 -11.13
CA GLN A 257 10.60 16.86 -11.60
C GLN A 257 9.62 17.44 -10.59
N CYS A 258 9.27 16.70 -9.53
CA CYS A 258 8.35 17.14 -8.51
C CYS A 258 8.59 16.40 -7.19
N ILE A 259 8.49 17.13 -6.08
CA ILE A 259 8.60 16.65 -4.70
C ILE A 259 7.24 16.84 -4.01
N MET A 260 6.69 15.74 -3.51
CA MET A 260 5.40 15.67 -2.81
C MET A 260 5.60 15.46 -1.31
N PRO A 261 5.24 16.42 -0.44
CA PRO A 261 5.26 16.23 1.00
C PRO A 261 4.38 15.07 1.47
N GLY A 262 4.88 14.27 2.42
CA GLY A 262 4.08 13.33 3.20
C GLY A 262 3.72 13.86 4.60
N SER A 263 3.16 12.99 5.44
CA SER A 263 2.82 13.28 6.84
C SER A 263 3.68 12.48 7.84
N LEU A 264 4.76 11.87 7.37
CA LEU A 264 5.68 11.08 8.19
C LEU A 264 7.06 11.71 8.20
N ALA A 265 7.74 11.64 9.34
CA ALA A 265 9.15 11.95 9.46
C ALA A 265 9.89 10.76 10.08
N LEU A 266 11.07 10.45 9.55
CA LEU A 266 11.88 9.32 9.98
C LEU A 266 13.12 9.83 10.72
N ASP A 267 13.51 9.15 11.79
CA ASP A 267 14.85 9.33 12.39
C ASP A 267 15.90 8.51 11.64
N ASP A 268 17.17 8.61 12.05
CA ASP A 268 18.29 7.90 11.44
C ASP A 268 18.21 6.37 11.56
N ALA A 269 17.38 5.86 12.48
CA ALA A 269 17.06 4.44 12.59
C ALA A 269 15.80 4.03 11.79
N TYR A 270 15.31 4.93 10.92
CA TYR A 270 14.11 4.80 10.11
C TYR A 270 12.81 4.61 10.92
N SER A 271 12.80 4.98 12.20
CA SER A 271 11.55 4.99 12.96
C SER A 271 10.68 6.14 12.52
N GLU A 272 9.46 5.82 12.12
CA GLU A 272 8.48 6.82 11.71
C GLU A 272 7.85 7.54 12.92
N THR A 273 7.68 8.85 12.78
CA THR A 273 6.81 9.68 13.61
C THR A 273 5.84 10.40 12.69
N ARG A 274 4.57 10.42 13.06
CA ARG A 274 3.55 11.16 12.32
C ARG A 274 3.64 12.63 12.67
N LEU A 275 3.71 13.48 11.66
CA LEU A 275 3.61 14.92 11.83
C LEU A 275 2.14 15.31 11.97
N LYS A 276 1.84 16.19 12.92
CA LYS A 276 0.50 16.77 13.05
C LYS A 276 0.41 17.90 12.04
N THR A 277 -0.48 17.80 11.07
CA THR A 277 -0.86 18.94 10.26
C THR A 277 -1.78 19.81 11.10
N GLU A 278 -1.42 21.07 11.34
CA GLU A 278 -2.37 22.02 11.91
C GLU A 278 -3.56 22.17 10.93
N GLY A 279 -4.79 21.93 11.41
CA GLY A 279 -6.01 22.28 10.68
C GLY A 279 -6.68 21.21 9.80
N GLN A 280 -6.15 20.00 9.62
CA GLN A 280 -6.90 18.93 8.93
C GLN A 280 -7.73 18.10 9.91
N GLY A 281 -8.87 18.67 10.31
CA GLY A 281 -9.98 17.89 10.83
C GLY A 281 -10.56 16.98 9.74
N TRP A 282 -11.16 15.86 10.15
CA TRP A 282 -11.91 14.95 9.30
C TRP A 282 -12.84 15.73 8.34
N PRO A 283 -12.76 15.58 7.01
CA PRO A 283 -13.80 16.09 6.13
C PRO A 283 -15.08 15.34 6.48
N GLY A 284 -16.00 16.03 7.16
CA GLY A 284 -17.38 15.60 7.30
C GLY A 284 -17.90 15.18 5.93
N ALA A 285 -18.69 14.11 5.92
CA ALA A 285 -19.11 13.35 4.74
C ALA A 285 -20.07 14.12 3.80
N THR A 286 -19.74 15.32 3.35
CA THR A 286 -20.69 16.20 2.65
C THR A 286 -20.23 16.76 1.31
N SER A 287 -19.13 16.29 0.71
CA SER A 287 -18.68 16.85 -0.58
C SER A 287 -18.18 15.87 -1.63
N LEU A 288 -18.62 14.60 -1.58
CA LEU A 288 -18.45 13.67 -2.71
C LEU A 288 -19.72 12.81 -2.85
N LEU A 289 -20.76 13.45 -3.39
CA LEU A 289 -21.79 12.82 -4.22
C LEU A 289 -21.59 13.34 -5.64
#